data_AF-R5JFZ8-F1
#
_entry.id   AF-R5JFZ8-F1
#
_cell.length_a   1.000
_cell.length_b   1.000
_cell.length_c   1.000
_cell.angle_alpha   90.00
_cell.angle_beta   90.00
_cell.angle_gamma   90.00
#
_symmetry.space_group_name_H-M   'P 1'
#
loop_
_entity.id
_entity.type
_entity.pdbx_description
1 polymer ?
#
loop_
_entity_poly.entity_id
_entity_poly.type
_entity_poly.pdbx_seq_one_letter_code
_entity_poly.pdbx_strand_id
1 'polypeptide(L)'
;MAYIACTYSNDEASGNSGATNTLKNVTLNYAVSLDGTVESVAEKGASNDSVATAPIIRVTNVMSSSSTSEENFYILDNRYLFAGISYYVQEKQHSFTLVNYPNEEVEDGVIKFYLRHGGTPEKDGVTLISANVAGTYPYLYYKSFDLANYLPTLPGKEVKIIVEVDENTVNNKLDDERTKKREYSLTYKVEE
;
A
#
# COMPACT_ATOMS: atom_id res chain seq x y z
N MET A 1 8.79 3.59 -5.61
CA MET A 1 7.93 4.79 -5.44
C MET A 1 8.48 5.62 -4.29
N ALA A 2 8.34 6.95 -4.34
CA ALA A 2 8.80 7.82 -3.26
C ALA A 2 7.78 8.91 -2.93
N TYR A 3 7.73 9.30 -1.66
CA TYR A 3 7.15 10.57 -1.26
C TYR A 3 8.21 11.64 -1.45
N ILE A 4 7.86 12.72 -2.16
CA ILE A 4 8.76 13.85 -2.40
C ILE A 4 8.13 15.14 -1.86
N ALA A 5 8.92 15.94 -1.15
CA ALA A 5 8.59 17.33 -0.86
C ALA A 5 9.54 18.22 -1.66
N CYS A 6 8.98 19.11 -2.48
CA CYS A 6 9.75 20.01 -3.32
C CYS A 6 9.21 21.44 -3.26
N THR A 7 10.07 22.39 -3.57
CA THR A 7 9.71 23.78 -3.86
C THR A 7 10.00 24.05 -5.32
N TYR A 8 9.14 24.81 -6.00
CA TYR A 8 9.33 25.17 -7.39
C TYR A 8 8.90 26.63 -7.60
N SER A 9 9.53 27.32 -8.57
CA SER A 9 9.10 28.65 -9.00
C SER A 9 8.43 28.57 -10.37
N ASN A 10 7.27 29.23 -10.49
CA ASN A 10 6.56 29.37 -11.77
C ASN A 10 7.10 30.61 -12.51
N ASP A 11 8.40 30.65 -12.83
CA ASP A 11 8.97 31.85 -13.45
C ASP A 11 8.67 32.02 -14.94
N GLU A 12 7.92 31.11 -15.59
CA GLU A 12 7.38 31.37 -16.94
C GLU A 12 5.98 30.80 -17.12
N ALA A 13 4.97 31.56 -16.70
CA ALA A 13 3.64 31.44 -17.27
C ALA A 13 3.62 32.14 -18.64
N SER A 14 3.84 31.42 -19.74
CA SER A 14 3.17 31.69 -21.01
C SER A 14 3.47 30.64 -22.09
N GLY A 15 2.42 30.18 -22.75
CA GLY A 15 2.47 29.92 -24.19
C GLY A 15 2.32 28.46 -24.65
N ASN A 16 1.16 28.19 -25.23
CA ASN A 16 0.82 27.17 -26.22
C ASN A 16 0.58 25.70 -25.81
N SER A 17 -0.72 25.38 -25.89
CA SER A 17 -1.34 24.14 -26.38
C SER A 17 -0.37 23.02 -26.80
N GLY A 18 -0.36 21.96 -25.98
CA GLY A 18 0.38 20.72 -26.24
C GLY A 18 1.34 20.29 -25.13
N ALA A 19 1.32 20.94 -23.97
CA ALA A 19 2.35 20.84 -22.94
C ALA A 19 2.43 19.47 -22.25
N THR A 20 3.62 18.87 -22.28
CA THR A 20 4.09 18.09 -21.12
C THR A 20 4.22 19.07 -19.96
N ASN A 21 3.43 18.89 -18.89
CA ASN A 21 3.45 19.73 -17.68
C ASN A 21 4.78 19.58 -16.92
N THR A 22 5.86 20.13 -17.48
CA THR A 22 7.20 20.06 -16.91
C THR A 22 7.39 21.23 -15.97
N LEU A 23 7.53 20.94 -14.67
CA LEU A 23 7.93 21.94 -13.68
C LEU A 23 9.41 22.28 -13.87
N LYS A 24 9.73 23.57 -13.95
CA LYS A 24 11.10 24.09 -13.97
C LYS A 24 11.51 24.53 -12.57
N ASN A 25 12.83 24.69 -12.35
CA ASN A 25 13.40 25.23 -11.10
C ASN A 25 12.93 24.49 -9.83
N VAL A 26 12.84 23.16 -9.90
CA VAL A 26 12.43 22.33 -8.77
C VAL A 26 13.60 22.09 -7.83
N THR A 27 13.45 22.46 -6.56
CA THR A 27 14.35 22.11 -5.47
C THR A 27 13.74 20.96 -4.68
N LEU A 28 14.45 19.84 -4.58
CA LEU A 28 14.05 18.69 -3.76
C LEU A 28 14.46 18.94 -2.30
N ASN A 29 13.48 19.00 -1.41
CA ASN A 29 13.69 19.23 0.02
C ASN A 29 13.72 17.92 0.83
N TYR A 30 12.97 16.92 0.38
CA TYR A 30 12.87 15.62 1.05
C TYR A 30 12.43 14.56 0.06
N ALA A 31 13.01 13.37 0.16
CA ALA A 31 12.56 12.18 -0.55
C ALA A 31 12.69 10.97 0.37
N VAL A 32 11.69 10.09 0.34
CA VAL A 32 11.74 8.81 1.05
C VAL A 32 11.00 7.75 0.26
N SER A 33 11.53 6.53 0.24
CA SER A 33 10.86 5.40 -0.40
C SER A 33 9.57 5.06 0.34
N LEU A 34 8.56 4.68 -0.44
CA LEU A 34 7.28 4.14 0.05
C LEU A 34 7.14 2.65 -0.25
N ASP A 35 8.21 2.02 -0.74
CA ASP A 35 8.15 0.68 -1.30
C ASP A 35 7.89 -0.37 -0.21
N GLY A 36 6.79 -1.10 -0.37
CA GLY A 36 6.58 -2.39 0.24
C GLY A 36 7.04 -3.52 -0.68
N THR A 37 7.13 -4.72 -0.13
CA THR A 37 7.57 -5.90 -0.88
C THR A 37 6.39 -6.59 -1.54
N VAL A 38 6.58 -7.19 -2.71
CA VAL A 38 5.60 -8.09 -3.35
C VAL A 38 6.27 -9.43 -3.60
N GLU A 39 5.63 -10.51 -3.16
CA GLU A 39 6.15 -11.87 -3.24
C GLU A 39 5.12 -12.78 -3.89
N SER A 40 5.59 -13.73 -4.70
CA SER A 40 4.80 -14.86 -5.18
C SER A 40 5.38 -16.12 -4.55
N VAL A 41 4.56 -16.83 -3.78
CA VAL A 41 4.99 -17.95 -2.95
C VAL A 41 4.11 -19.14 -3.29
N ALA A 42 4.72 -20.28 -3.62
CA ALA A 42 3.97 -21.45 -4.11
C ALA A 42 2.88 -21.93 -3.13
N GLU A 43 3.15 -21.89 -1.82
CA GLU A 43 2.27 -22.40 -0.77
C GLU A 43 2.40 -21.59 0.53
N LYS A 44 1.30 -21.50 1.28
CA LYS A 44 1.24 -20.84 2.59
C LYS A 44 2.16 -21.55 3.58
N GLY A 45 3.01 -20.79 4.27
CA GLY A 45 3.96 -21.30 5.27
C GLY A 45 5.27 -21.87 4.70
N ALA A 46 5.51 -21.71 3.39
CA ALA A 46 6.82 -22.04 2.80
C ALA A 46 7.95 -21.24 3.45
N SER A 47 9.20 -21.70 3.33
CA SER A 47 10.36 -21.05 3.99
C SER A 47 10.63 -19.62 3.51
N ASN A 48 10.16 -19.26 2.32
CA ASN A 48 10.22 -17.92 1.74
C ASN A 48 8.89 -17.16 1.86
N ASP A 49 7.92 -17.69 2.61
CA ASP A 49 6.64 -17.02 2.85
C ASP A 49 6.78 -15.96 3.95
N SER A 50 6.54 -14.71 3.59
CA SER A 50 6.34 -13.67 4.59
C SER A 50 5.05 -13.96 5.37
N VAL A 51 5.15 -14.16 6.68
CA VAL A 51 3.99 -14.32 7.57
C VAL A 51 3.76 -13.08 8.42
N ALA A 52 2.48 -12.77 8.66
CA ALA A 52 2.13 -11.65 9.53
C ALA A 52 2.60 -11.96 10.96
N THR A 53 3.15 -10.94 11.62
CA THR A 53 3.59 -11.01 13.03
C THR A 53 2.95 -9.94 13.89
N ALA A 54 2.27 -8.98 13.27
CA ALA A 54 1.45 -7.97 13.90
C ALA A 54 0.21 -7.69 13.03
N PRO A 55 -0.93 -7.29 13.62
CA PRO A 55 -2.08 -6.81 12.86
C PRO A 55 -1.82 -5.37 12.39
N ILE A 56 -2.62 -4.90 11.44
CA ILE A 56 -2.76 -3.46 11.16
C ILE A 56 -4.04 -2.93 11.82
N ILE A 57 -4.20 -1.61 11.89
CA ILE A 57 -5.44 -0.99 12.35
C ILE A 57 -6.45 -0.93 11.19
N ARG A 58 -6.01 -0.46 10.02
CA ARG A 58 -6.81 -0.39 8.79
C ARG A 58 -5.99 -0.01 7.56
N VAL A 59 -6.56 -0.26 6.39
CA VAL A 59 -6.12 0.33 5.12
C VAL A 59 -7.01 1.53 4.77
N THR A 60 -6.48 2.56 4.11
CA THR A 60 -7.25 3.72 3.66
C THR A 60 -6.79 4.18 2.28
N ASN A 61 -7.75 4.48 1.40
CA ASN A 61 -7.46 5.12 0.13
C ASN A 61 -7.19 6.60 0.36
N VAL A 62 -5.94 6.98 0.21
CA VAL A 62 -5.44 8.34 0.48
C VAL A 62 -5.56 9.27 -0.74
N MET A 63 -5.96 8.72 -1.89
CA MET A 63 -6.22 9.48 -3.13
C MET A 63 -7.69 9.84 -3.28
N SER A 64 -8.59 9.18 -2.52
CA SER A 64 -9.99 9.55 -2.48
C SER A 64 -10.20 10.84 -1.69
N SER A 65 -10.85 11.82 -2.30
CA SER A 65 -11.36 13.02 -1.61
C SER A 65 -12.66 12.74 -0.85
N SER A 66 -13.26 11.56 -1.01
CA SER A 66 -14.47 11.15 -0.32
C SER A 66 -14.15 10.18 0.82
N SER A 67 -14.62 10.50 2.03
CA SER A 67 -14.52 9.62 3.20
C SER A 67 -15.39 8.36 3.12
N THR A 68 -16.06 8.14 1.99
CA THR A 68 -17.03 7.06 1.74
C THR A 68 -16.63 6.18 0.56
N SER A 69 -15.44 6.36 -0.04
CA SER A 69 -15.02 5.45 -1.10
C SER A 69 -14.90 4.04 -0.55
N GLU A 70 -15.61 3.10 -1.18
CA GLU A 70 -15.56 1.68 -0.82
C GLU A 70 -14.19 1.06 -1.13
N GLU A 71 -13.40 1.72 -1.97
CA GLU A 71 -12.04 1.30 -2.33
C GLU A 71 -11.03 1.86 -1.31
N ASN A 72 -10.25 0.96 -0.71
CA ASN A 72 -9.20 1.31 0.26
C ASN A 72 -7.79 1.36 -0.34
N PHE A 73 -7.66 0.99 -1.61
CA PHE A 73 -6.42 1.03 -2.39
C PHE A 73 -6.64 1.82 -3.68
N TYR A 74 -5.54 2.19 -4.33
CA TYR A 74 -5.53 2.90 -5.61
C TYR A 74 -4.40 2.37 -6.50
N ILE A 75 -4.61 2.31 -7.82
CA ILE A 75 -3.56 1.95 -8.79
C ILE A 75 -2.92 3.22 -9.35
N LEU A 76 -1.62 3.38 -9.12
CA LEU A 76 -0.78 4.42 -9.73
C LEU A 76 -0.04 3.84 -10.94
N ASP A 77 -0.03 4.58 -12.05
CA ASP A 77 0.83 4.33 -13.21
C ASP A 77 0.66 2.90 -13.79
N ASN A 78 -0.58 2.38 -13.79
CA ASN A 78 -0.92 1.02 -14.25
C ASN A 78 -0.05 -0.10 -13.62
N ARG A 79 0.52 0.14 -12.43
CA ARG A 79 1.59 -0.71 -11.89
C ARG A 79 1.63 -0.79 -10.39
N TYR A 80 1.45 0.31 -9.68
CA TYR A 80 1.67 0.35 -8.24
C TYR A 80 0.36 0.34 -7.49
N LEU A 81 0.14 -0.67 -6.64
CA LEU A 81 -0.93 -0.64 -5.66
C LEU A 81 -0.52 0.25 -4.50
N PHE A 82 -1.30 1.29 -4.22
CA PHE A 82 -0.97 2.33 -3.26
C PHE A 82 -2.07 2.51 -2.21
N ALA A 83 -1.68 2.65 -0.95
CA ALA A 83 -2.59 2.95 0.14
C ALA A 83 -1.88 3.60 1.34
N GLY A 84 -2.69 4.18 2.23
CA GLY A 84 -2.29 4.44 3.61
C GLY A 84 -2.55 3.20 4.46
N ILE A 85 -1.53 2.73 5.18
CA ILE A 85 -1.64 1.60 6.11
C ILE A 85 -1.46 2.14 7.53
N SER A 86 -2.56 2.13 8.28
CA SER A 86 -2.58 2.55 9.68
C SER A 86 -2.20 1.36 10.56
N TYR A 87 -1.23 1.55 11.45
CA TYR A 87 -0.80 0.55 12.42
C TYR A 87 -0.17 1.24 13.64
N TYR A 88 0.05 0.47 14.71
CA TYR A 88 0.76 0.97 15.89
C TYR A 88 2.26 1.08 15.61
N VAL A 89 2.78 2.31 15.59
CA VAL A 89 4.20 2.59 15.32
C VAL A 89 5.03 2.23 16.54
N GLN A 90 6.07 1.43 16.34
CA GLN A 90 6.99 0.96 17.37
C GLN A 90 8.41 1.50 17.15
N GLU A 91 9.29 1.31 18.13
CA GLU A 91 10.73 1.60 18.01
C GLU A 91 11.47 0.65 17.05
N LYS A 92 10.86 -0.48 16.70
CA LYS A 92 11.46 -1.51 15.84
C LYS A 92 11.03 -1.37 14.37
N GLN A 93 11.79 -2.02 13.51
CA GLN A 93 11.56 -2.02 12.07
C GLN A 93 10.25 -2.75 11.73
N HIS A 94 9.42 -2.07 10.94
CA HIS A 94 8.20 -2.63 10.36
C HIS A 94 8.44 -2.96 8.89
N SER A 95 7.80 -4.03 8.40
CA SER A 95 7.74 -4.37 6.99
C SER A 95 6.31 -4.64 6.55
N PHE A 96 6.04 -4.38 5.28
CA PHE A 96 4.76 -4.67 4.65
C PHE A 96 5.03 -5.42 3.36
N THR A 97 4.52 -6.64 3.29
CA THR A 97 4.68 -7.51 2.13
C THR A 97 3.30 -7.89 1.59
N LEU A 98 3.04 -7.71 0.30
CA LEU A 98 1.94 -8.39 -0.37
C LEU A 98 2.39 -9.76 -0.85
N VAL A 99 1.76 -10.81 -0.33
CA VAL A 99 2.03 -12.18 -0.75
C VAL A 99 0.90 -12.66 -1.65
N ASN A 100 1.23 -13.15 -2.84
CA ASN A 100 0.34 -13.90 -3.71
C ASN A 100 0.68 -15.39 -3.66
N TYR A 101 -0.33 -16.24 -3.56
CA TYR A 101 -0.18 -17.68 -3.67
C TYR A 101 -0.75 -18.13 -5.04
N PRO A 102 0.07 -18.36 -6.07
CA PRO A 102 -0.40 -18.56 -7.44
C PRO A 102 -1.16 -19.88 -7.64
N ASN A 103 -1.00 -20.84 -6.73
CA ASN A 103 -1.73 -22.12 -6.74
C ASN A 103 -3.05 -22.06 -5.96
N GLU A 104 -3.36 -20.95 -5.29
CA GLU A 104 -4.64 -20.78 -4.60
C GLU A 104 -5.75 -20.58 -5.63
N GLU A 105 -6.79 -21.42 -5.56
CA GLU A 105 -7.95 -21.28 -6.44
C GLU A 105 -8.68 -19.97 -6.16
N VAL A 106 -8.79 -19.14 -7.20
CA VAL A 106 -9.52 -17.87 -7.20
C VAL A 106 -10.42 -17.81 -8.43
N GLU A 107 -11.45 -16.97 -8.38
CA GLU A 107 -12.31 -16.71 -9.53
C GLU A 107 -11.50 -16.14 -10.71
N ASP A 108 -11.92 -16.44 -11.93
CA ASP A 108 -11.24 -15.92 -13.12
C ASP A 108 -11.30 -14.38 -13.16
N GLY A 109 -10.19 -13.75 -13.53
CA GLY A 109 -10.03 -12.28 -13.46
C GLY A 109 -9.80 -11.71 -12.05
N VAL A 110 -9.67 -12.55 -11.02
CA VAL A 110 -9.32 -12.13 -9.66
C VAL A 110 -7.84 -12.35 -9.37
N ILE A 111 -7.18 -11.35 -8.78
CA ILE A 111 -5.85 -11.48 -8.21
C ILE A 111 -5.95 -11.29 -6.70
N LYS A 112 -5.67 -12.35 -5.93
CA LYS A 112 -5.70 -12.30 -4.46
C LYS A 112 -4.29 -12.12 -3.89
N PHE A 113 -4.16 -11.15 -2.99
CA PHE A 113 -2.99 -10.90 -2.17
C PHE A 113 -3.32 -10.98 -0.68
N TYR A 114 -2.29 -11.20 0.11
CA TYR A 114 -2.30 -11.13 1.57
C TYR A 114 -1.33 -10.06 2.01
N LEU A 115 -1.80 -9.02 2.70
CA LEU A 115 -0.91 -8.01 3.27
C LEU A 115 -0.37 -8.50 4.61
N ARG A 116 0.94 -8.71 4.66
CA ARG A 116 1.66 -9.22 5.82
C ARG A 116 2.38 -8.05 6.47
N HIS A 117 1.93 -7.70 7.67
CA HIS A 117 2.62 -6.75 8.52
C HIS A 117 3.65 -7.51 9.36
N GLY A 118 4.91 -7.32 8.98
CA GLY A 118 6.08 -7.77 9.73
C GLY A 118 6.43 -6.75 10.81
N GLY A 119 6.45 -7.18 12.06
CA GLY A 119 6.80 -6.35 13.21
C GLY A 119 7.09 -7.21 14.42
N THR A 120 7.75 -6.67 15.44
CA THR A 120 7.86 -7.46 16.68
C THR A 120 6.55 -7.36 17.46
N PRO A 121 6.04 -8.46 18.04
CA PRO A 121 4.96 -8.41 19.02
C PRO A 121 5.32 -7.45 20.16
N GLU A 122 4.34 -6.66 20.58
CA GLU A 122 4.53 -5.53 21.49
C GLU A 122 4.87 -5.94 22.93
N LYS A 123 5.38 -4.96 23.70
CA LYS A 123 5.14 -4.84 25.14
C LYS A 123 3.86 -4.02 25.32
N ASP A 124 2.98 -4.40 26.24
CA ASP A 124 1.69 -3.72 26.42
C ASP A 124 1.82 -2.18 26.56
N GLY A 125 1.06 -1.43 25.77
CA GLY A 125 0.76 -0.01 26.03
C GLY A 125 1.26 1.05 25.04
N VAL A 126 1.74 0.74 23.83
CA VAL A 126 2.01 1.81 22.84
C VAL A 126 0.74 2.27 22.14
N THR A 127 0.66 3.58 21.90
CA THR A 127 -0.54 4.26 21.40
C THR A 127 -0.29 5.10 20.15
N LEU A 128 0.96 5.15 19.67
CA LEU A 128 1.31 5.93 18.49
C LEU A 128 0.79 5.22 17.23
N ILE A 129 0.03 5.93 16.40
CA ILE A 129 -0.57 5.41 15.18
C ILE A 129 0.09 6.07 13.96
N SER A 130 0.47 5.27 12.96
CA SER A 130 1.19 5.76 11.77
C SER A 130 0.44 6.86 11.02
N ALA A 131 -0.89 6.74 10.92
CA ALA A 131 -1.75 7.76 10.31
C ALA A 131 -1.64 9.14 10.98
N ASN A 132 -1.42 9.18 12.30
CA ASN A 132 -1.34 10.45 13.06
C ASN A 132 -0.02 11.20 12.83
N VAL A 133 1.00 10.53 12.30
CA VAL A 133 2.33 11.10 12.05
C VAL A 133 2.68 11.18 10.57
N ALA A 134 1.75 10.86 9.68
CA ALA A 134 1.97 10.81 8.23
C ALA A 134 2.50 12.14 7.64
N GLY A 135 2.13 13.29 8.21
CA GLY A 135 2.62 14.60 7.77
C GLY A 135 4.11 14.83 8.06
N THR A 136 4.65 14.22 9.10
CA THR A 136 6.07 14.33 9.48
C THR A 136 6.89 13.14 8.95
N TYR A 137 6.30 11.95 8.99
CA TYR A 137 6.93 10.69 8.60
C TYR A 137 6.04 9.94 7.60
N PRO A 138 5.95 10.41 6.35
CA PRO A 138 5.06 9.84 5.35
C PRO A 138 5.35 8.37 5.06
N TYR A 139 6.62 7.96 5.13
CA TYR A 139 7.05 6.57 4.97
C TYR A 139 6.54 5.62 6.07
N LEU A 140 6.01 6.12 7.19
CA LEU A 140 5.36 5.27 8.19
C LEU A 140 3.91 4.96 7.79
N TYR A 141 3.26 5.77 6.98
CA TYR A 141 1.84 5.58 6.66
C TYR A 141 1.60 5.12 5.22
N TYR A 142 2.20 5.80 4.25
CA TYR A 142 2.01 5.49 2.84
C TYR A 142 2.85 4.27 2.44
N LYS A 143 2.25 3.36 1.67
CA LYS A 143 2.95 2.23 1.04
C LYS A 143 2.52 2.04 -0.40
N SER A 144 3.48 1.68 -1.23
CA SER A 144 3.29 1.29 -2.62
C SER A 144 3.86 -0.10 -2.86
N PHE A 145 3.17 -0.89 -3.67
CA PHE A 145 3.57 -2.25 -4.01
C PHE A 145 3.65 -2.38 -5.52
N ASP A 146 4.79 -2.82 -6.02
CA ASP A 146 5.04 -2.95 -7.45
C ASP A 146 4.39 -4.23 -8.01
N LEU A 147 3.34 -4.06 -8.80
CA LEU A 147 2.59 -5.15 -9.44
C LEU A 147 3.03 -5.40 -10.90
N ALA A 148 4.27 -5.05 -11.27
CA ALA A 148 4.78 -5.22 -12.64
C ALA A 148 4.66 -6.65 -13.19
N ASN A 149 4.66 -7.67 -12.34
CA ASN A 149 4.50 -9.07 -12.74
C ASN A 149 3.04 -9.51 -12.89
N TYR A 150 2.08 -8.62 -12.60
CA TYR A 150 0.65 -8.94 -12.56
C TYR A 150 -0.13 -8.09 -13.58
N LEU A 151 -0.20 -6.77 -13.39
CA LEU A 151 -1.07 -5.90 -14.22
C LEU A 151 -0.61 -5.78 -15.68
N PRO A 152 0.67 -5.49 -15.98
CA PRO A 152 1.14 -5.36 -17.37
C PRO A 152 0.98 -6.63 -18.22
N THR A 153 0.74 -7.79 -17.60
CA THR A 153 0.51 -9.06 -18.31
C THR A 153 -0.94 -9.22 -18.79
N LEU A 154 -1.82 -8.29 -18.42
CA LEU A 154 -3.27 -8.33 -18.68
C LEU A 154 -3.79 -7.04 -19.38
N PRO A 155 -3.11 -6.52 -20.43
CA PRO A 155 -3.50 -5.26 -21.05
C PRO A 155 -4.95 -5.28 -21.57
N GLY A 156 -5.68 -4.19 -21.33
CA GLY A 156 -7.07 -4.03 -21.72
C GLY A 156 -8.09 -4.86 -20.92
N LYS A 157 -7.65 -5.71 -19.99
CA LYS A 157 -8.55 -6.54 -19.16
C LYS A 157 -9.00 -5.79 -17.92
N GLU A 158 -10.24 -6.06 -17.52
CA GLU A 158 -10.71 -5.72 -16.18
C GLU A 158 -10.25 -6.79 -15.21
N VAL A 159 -9.64 -6.36 -14.11
CA VAL A 159 -9.14 -7.24 -13.05
C VAL A 159 -9.72 -6.79 -11.72
N LYS A 160 -10.06 -7.75 -10.87
CA LYS A 160 -10.43 -7.50 -9.48
C LYS A 160 -9.26 -7.88 -8.58
N ILE A 161 -8.74 -6.91 -7.83
CA ILE A 161 -7.68 -7.16 -6.87
C ILE A 161 -8.32 -7.29 -5.49
N ILE A 162 -8.03 -8.38 -4.79
CA ILE A 162 -8.44 -8.60 -3.41
C ILE A 162 -7.19 -8.60 -2.53
N VAL A 163 -7.24 -7.88 -1.42
CA VAL A 163 -6.19 -7.89 -0.39
C VAL A 163 -6.79 -8.30 0.94
N GLU A 164 -6.43 -9.48 1.43
CA GLU A 164 -6.77 -9.96 2.78
C GLU A 164 -5.73 -9.42 3.78
N VAL A 165 -6.20 -8.90 4.91
CA VAL A 165 -5.38 -8.31 5.97
C VAL A 165 -5.81 -8.81 7.34
N ASP A 166 -4.88 -8.85 8.29
CA ASP A 166 -5.18 -9.07 9.70
C ASP A 166 -5.33 -7.72 10.41
N GLU A 167 -6.55 -7.40 10.87
CA GLU A 167 -6.91 -6.11 11.47
C GLU A 167 -7.25 -6.20 12.94
N ASN A 168 -6.70 -5.28 13.74
CA ASN A 168 -7.05 -5.08 15.13
C ASN A 168 -7.00 -3.58 15.47
N THR A 169 -8.16 -3.01 15.79
CA THR A 169 -8.30 -1.57 16.08
C THR A 169 -8.08 -1.22 17.55
N VAL A 170 -7.82 -2.23 18.40
CA VAL A 170 -7.76 -2.08 19.85
C VAL A 170 -6.34 -2.26 20.37
N ASN A 171 -5.58 -3.20 19.82
CA ASN A 171 -4.18 -3.45 20.19
C ASN A 171 -3.38 -4.06 19.04
N ASN A 172 -2.07 -4.25 19.26
CA ASN A 172 -1.15 -4.76 18.25
C ASN A 172 -0.84 -6.27 18.38
N LYS A 173 -1.73 -7.06 18.98
CA LYS A 173 -1.52 -8.51 19.19
C LYS A 173 -2.23 -9.29 18.09
N LEU A 174 -1.47 -10.04 17.29
CA LEU A 174 -2.01 -10.80 16.16
C LEU A 174 -2.91 -11.95 16.63
N ASP A 175 -2.57 -12.58 17.75
CA ASP A 175 -3.27 -13.72 18.35
C ASP A 175 -4.46 -13.32 19.24
N ASP A 176 -4.73 -12.03 19.39
CA ASP A 176 -5.88 -11.52 20.14
C ASP A 176 -7.20 -11.87 19.43
N GLU A 177 -8.23 -12.21 20.21
CA GLU A 177 -9.55 -12.56 19.69
C GLU A 177 -10.22 -11.44 18.87
N ARG A 178 -9.80 -10.18 19.08
CA ARG A 178 -10.27 -9.01 18.34
C ARG A 178 -9.58 -8.84 16.99
N THR A 179 -8.48 -9.56 16.73
CA THR A 179 -7.87 -9.59 15.42
C THR A 179 -8.77 -10.33 14.45
N LYS A 180 -9.20 -9.64 13.39
CA LYS A 180 -10.09 -10.18 12.37
C LYS A 180 -9.45 -10.06 11.00
N LYS A 181 -9.74 -11.05 10.16
CA LYS A 181 -9.43 -10.97 8.74
C LYS A 181 -10.41 -10.01 8.06
N ARG A 182 -9.88 -9.10 7.27
CA ARG A 182 -10.65 -8.16 6.44
C ARG A 182 -10.18 -8.30 5.00
N GLU A 183 -11.12 -8.36 4.08
CA GLU A 183 -10.83 -8.28 2.65
C GLU A 183 -11.18 -6.89 2.12
N TYR A 184 -10.24 -6.32 1.39
CA TYR A 184 -10.44 -5.11 0.60
C TYR A 184 -10.40 -5.49 -0.87
N SER A 185 -11.28 -4.90 -1.67
CA SER A 185 -11.29 -5.12 -3.11
C SER A 185 -11.28 -3.81 -3.88
N LEU A 186 -10.67 -3.83 -5.05
CA LEU A 186 -10.83 -2.80 -6.07
C LEU A 186 -10.97 -3.47 -7.43
N THR A 187 -11.71 -2.84 -8.33
CA THR A 187 -11.80 -3.27 -9.73
C THR A 187 -11.05 -2.27 -10.57
N TYR A 188 -10.14 -2.76 -11.42
CA TYR A 188 -9.29 -1.92 -12.24
C TYR A 188 -9.27 -2.42 -13.68
N LYS A 189 -9.46 -1.50 -14.62
CA LYS A 189 -9.26 -1.78 -16.04
C LYS A 189 -7.82 -1.41 -16.40
N VAL A 190 -7.02 -2.43 -16.72
CA VAL A 190 -5.62 -2.26 -17.12
C VAL A 190 -5.57 -1.48 -18.43
N GLU A 191 -4.76 -0.42 -18.45
CA GLU A 191 -4.53 0.38 -19.66
C GLU A 191 -3.84 -0.46 -20.75
N GLU A 192 -4.07 -0.12 -22.02
CA GLU A 192 -3.48 -0.82 -23.18
C GLU A 192 -1.98 -0.58 -23.34
#